data_AF-A0A2A9GPC5-F1
#
_entry.id   AF-A0A2A9GPC5-F1
#
_cell.length_a   1.000
_cell.length_b   1.000
_cell.length_c   1.000
_cell.angle_alpha   90.00
_cell.angle_beta   90.00
_cell.angle_gamma   90.00
#
_symmetry.space_group_name_H-M   'P 1'
#
loop_
_entity.id
_entity.type
_entity.pdbx_description
1 polymer ?
#
loop_
_entity_poly.entity_id
_entity_poly.type
_entity_poly.pdbx_seq_one_letter_code
_entity_poly.pdbx_strand_id
1 'polypeptide(L)'
;MSHVYPRLPTSVARRIATDIIDSQLTPESAQDLVALSHPRAAPIATGGTPVTGKHLAQVREHVLQSINGIGRRASSLDIDLALGEALHTTLQCSRADSGSDGVWNFLTLVLLPDVALRRFPNPKMARLVGAGPRSVLRRTWLRHDVLGDLLSAGSGRLQEDELVGLTERTSMLRNRALVRAVAKEALRREDRTTEWSREFFKRVRWSTGPLLLEILPPDDLAHHVRAIADSVGGVGSTPTVDAEDPDVAHDGRQGPTVSTPTRVIPEIDLRQLTIAATVIRKYTKAHQMSAEQAEAELREMIDDFQGECNRWRNRNGRESVGRDQFSLQMSPDRSMFIGYSAGTSGLTWREHKLRYGR
;
A
#
# COMPACT_ATOMS: atom_id res chain seq x y z
N MET A 1 33.12 -4.60 -2.46
CA MET A 1 32.76 -5.37 -1.25
C MET A 1 31.63 -4.62 -0.56
N SER A 2 30.64 -5.31 0.03
CA SER A 2 29.54 -4.64 0.74
C SER A 2 29.98 -4.19 2.13
N HIS A 3 29.65 -2.95 2.48
CA HIS A 3 29.88 -2.40 3.81
C HIS A 3 28.85 -2.91 4.82
N VAL A 4 29.29 -3.12 6.08
CA VAL A 4 28.39 -3.37 7.22
C VAL A 4 28.37 -2.22 8.21
N TYR A 5 27.17 -1.70 8.49
CA TYR A 5 26.93 -0.50 9.29
C TYR A 5 26.65 -0.82 10.76
N PRO A 6 26.97 0.10 11.69
CA PRO A 6 26.63 -0.06 13.10
C PRO A 6 25.12 -0.13 13.29
N ARG A 7 24.67 -1.06 14.14
CA ARG A 7 23.25 -1.26 14.46
C ARG A 7 22.97 -0.74 15.86
N LEU A 8 22.18 0.31 15.97
CA LEU A 8 21.71 0.86 17.25
C LEU A 8 20.43 0.14 17.72
N PRO A 9 20.43 -0.53 18.89
CA PRO A 9 19.25 -1.23 19.40
C PRO A 9 18.04 -0.30 19.55
N THR A 10 16.86 -0.78 19.18
CA THR A 10 15.63 0.02 19.19
C THR A 10 15.30 0.63 20.55
N SER A 11 15.59 -0.07 21.66
CA SER A 11 15.39 0.48 23.01
C SER A 11 16.28 1.69 23.30
N VAL A 12 17.51 1.69 22.80
CA VAL A 12 18.44 2.83 22.92
C VAL A 12 17.99 3.96 22.00
N ALA A 13 17.64 3.63 20.76
CA ALA A 13 17.13 4.58 19.78
C ALA A 13 15.87 5.32 20.28
N ARG A 14 14.93 4.62 20.92
CA ARG A 14 13.73 5.21 21.51
C ARG A 14 14.06 6.23 22.59
N ARG A 15 15.03 5.94 23.46
CA ARG A 15 15.46 6.89 24.50
C ARG A 15 16.01 8.17 23.87
N ILE A 16 16.97 8.06 22.96
CA ILE A 16 17.55 9.23 22.26
C ILE A 16 16.46 10.03 21.55
N ALA A 17 15.52 9.35 20.87
CA ALA A 17 14.42 10.02 20.19
C ALA A 17 13.45 10.70 21.15
N THR A 18 13.16 10.12 22.32
CA THR A 18 12.39 10.77 23.38
C THR A 18 13.10 12.04 23.85
N ASP A 19 14.41 11.96 24.14
CA ASP A 19 15.19 13.12 24.59
C ASP A 19 15.15 14.27 23.56
N ILE A 20 15.28 13.94 22.26
CA ILE A 20 15.15 14.92 21.15
C ILE A 20 13.77 15.58 21.12
N ILE A 21 12.71 14.77 21.24
CA ILE A 21 11.31 15.24 21.14
C ILE A 21 10.95 16.10 22.36
N ASP A 22 11.26 15.62 23.56
CA ASP A 22 10.90 16.28 24.82
C ASP A 22 11.69 17.58 25.01
N SER A 23 12.95 17.61 24.56
CA SER A 23 13.79 18.82 24.57
C SER A 23 13.49 19.79 23.42
N GLN A 24 12.59 19.42 22.50
CA GLN A 24 12.23 20.22 21.32
C GLN A 24 13.47 20.73 20.55
N LEU A 25 14.46 19.86 20.34
CA LEU A 25 15.72 20.27 19.71
C LEU A 25 15.46 20.81 18.30
N THR A 26 16.17 21.88 17.97
CA THR A 26 16.20 22.40 16.60
C THR A 26 17.24 21.65 15.76
N PRO A 27 17.20 21.74 14.43
CA PRO A 27 18.24 21.19 13.56
C PRO A 27 19.65 21.67 13.93
N GLU A 28 19.77 22.92 14.35
CA GLU A 28 21.05 23.53 14.75
C GLU A 28 21.57 22.91 16.05
N SER A 29 20.74 22.84 17.10
CA SER A 29 21.16 22.23 18.38
C SER A 29 21.40 20.72 18.28
N ALA A 30 20.75 20.03 17.34
CA ALA A 30 20.99 18.61 17.12
C ALA A 30 22.35 18.31 16.47
N GLN A 31 23.09 19.32 15.99
CA GLN A 31 24.47 19.12 15.53
C GLN A 31 25.38 18.63 16.66
N ASP A 32 25.09 19.01 17.91
CA ASP A 32 25.86 18.58 19.09
C ASP A 32 25.67 17.08 19.40
N LEU A 33 24.62 16.46 18.86
CA LEU A 33 24.36 15.01 19.00
C LEU A 33 25.09 14.16 17.96
N VAL A 34 25.68 14.80 16.94
CA VAL A 34 26.32 14.09 15.83
C VAL A 34 27.53 13.32 16.34
N ALA A 35 27.57 12.02 16.04
CA ALA A 35 28.72 11.18 16.32
C ALA A 35 28.96 10.15 15.21
N LEU A 36 30.21 9.68 15.12
CA LEU A 36 30.63 8.62 14.19
C LEU A 36 30.56 7.22 14.83
N SER A 37 30.22 7.15 16.12
CA SER A 37 30.11 5.89 16.87
C SER A 37 29.16 6.05 18.05
N HIS A 38 28.61 4.95 18.53
CA HIS A 38 27.82 4.93 19.76
C HIS A 38 28.18 3.67 20.58
N PRO A 39 28.37 3.74 21.92
CA PRO A 39 28.86 2.60 22.72
C PRO A 39 28.01 1.33 22.63
N ARG A 40 26.72 1.49 22.32
CA ARG A 40 25.76 0.40 22.14
C ARG A 40 25.47 0.03 20.69
N ALA A 41 26.15 0.64 19.72
CA ALA A 41 26.01 0.31 18.31
C ALA A 41 27.20 -0.53 17.86
N ALA A 42 26.92 -1.65 17.20
CA ALA A 42 27.95 -2.53 16.64
C ALA A 42 27.50 -3.02 15.27
N PRO A 43 28.43 -3.20 14.31
CA PRO A 43 28.13 -3.87 13.05
C PRO A 43 27.78 -5.34 13.30
N ILE A 44 27.14 -5.97 12.32
CA ILE A 44 27.02 -7.44 12.35
C ILE A 44 28.40 -8.07 12.15
N ALA A 45 28.66 -9.18 12.85
CA ALA A 45 29.96 -9.86 12.83
C ALA A 45 30.29 -10.56 11.49
N THR A 46 29.31 -10.71 10.60
CA THR A 46 29.42 -11.47 9.34
C THR A 46 28.79 -10.69 8.18
N GLY A 47 29.30 -10.90 6.96
CA GLY A 47 28.67 -10.39 5.74
C GLY A 47 29.23 -9.09 5.15
N GLY A 48 30.39 -8.62 5.61
CA GLY A 48 31.09 -7.51 4.97
C GLY A 48 32.17 -6.86 5.83
N THR A 49 32.73 -5.77 5.33
CA THR A 49 33.74 -4.98 6.05
C THR A 49 33.04 -3.90 6.87
N PRO A 50 33.25 -3.85 8.21
CA PRO A 50 32.73 -2.77 9.05
C PRO A 50 33.10 -1.40 8.49
N VAL A 51 32.11 -0.52 8.40
CA VAL A 51 32.38 0.88 8.03
C VAL A 51 33.27 1.54 9.06
N THR A 52 34.23 2.30 8.58
CA THR A 52 35.14 3.07 9.43
C THR A 52 34.51 4.42 9.79
N GLY A 53 35.01 5.08 10.83
CA GLY A 53 34.63 6.47 11.14
C GLY A 53 34.87 7.42 9.96
N LYS A 54 35.93 7.20 9.17
CA LYS A 54 36.22 7.97 7.96
C LYS A 54 35.11 7.82 6.92
N HIS A 55 34.63 6.60 6.68
CA HIS A 55 33.52 6.35 5.75
C HIS A 55 32.23 7.03 6.24
N LEU A 56 31.93 6.94 7.53
CA LEU A 56 30.75 7.61 8.12
C LEU A 56 30.83 9.13 7.99
N ALA A 57 32.01 9.72 8.20
CA ALA A 57 32.23 11.14 7.98
C ALA A 57 32.02 11.54 6.51
N GLN A 58 32.48 10.73 5.56
CA GLN A 58 32.25 10.94 4.12
C GLN A 58 30.77 10.87 3.75
N VAL A 59 30.03 9.89 4.27
CA VAL A 59 28.57 9.79 4.09
C VAL A 59 27.90 11.07 4.58
N ARG A 60 28.25 11.52 5.79
CA ARG A 60 27.67 12.74 6.36
C ARG A 60 27.99 13.97 5.53
N GLU A 61 29.26 14.16 5.16
CA GLU A 61 29.70 15.29 4.35
C GLU A 61 28.93 15.35 3.04
N HIS A 62 28.81 14.23 2.33
CA HIS A 62 28.09 14.18 1.07
C HIS A 62 26.60 14.51 1.24
N VAL A 63 25.93 13.96 2.26
CA VAL A 63 24.53 14.28 2.56
C VAL A 63 24.33 15.78 2.83
N LEU A 64 25.21 16.38 3.63
CA LEU A 64 25.15 17.81 3.93
C LEU A 64 25.38 18.67 2.68
N GLN A 65 26.36 18.31 1.85
CA GLN A 65 26.61 19.00 0.58
C GLN A 65 25.39 18.93 -0.34
N SER A 66 24.77 17.76 -0.50
CA SER A 66 23.58 17.58 -1.33
C SER A 66 22.39 18.41 -0.85
N ILE A 67 22.14 18.48 0.46
CA ILE A 67 20.98 19.21 1.01
C ILE A 67 21.23 20.72 1.08
N ASN A 68 22.48 21.15 1.34
CA ASN A 68 22.84 22.57 1.36
C ASN A 68 22.86 23.20 -0.04
N GLY A 69 23.08 22.39 -1.09
CA GLY A 69 22.97 22.84 -2.49
C GLY A 69 21.55 23.16 -2.93
N ILE A 70 20.52 22.69 -2.21
CA ILE A 70 19.12 22.97 -2.53
C ILE A 70 18.73 24.28 -1.85
N GLY A 71 18.30 25.27 -2.64
CA GLY A 71 18.02 26.62 -2.14
C GLY A 71 17.02 26.67 -0.97
N ARG A 72 17.03 27.77 -0.21
CA ARG A 72 16.20 27.94 1.02
C ARG A 72 14.68 27.77 0.82
N ARG A 73 14.19 27.84 -0.41
CA ARG A 73 12.78 27.65 -0.79
C ARG A 73 12.48 26.24 -1.32
N ALA A 74 13.41 25.30 -1.17
CA ALA A 74 13.24 23.90 -1.55
C ALA A 74 11.99 23.31 -0.91
N SER A 75 11.20 22.59 -1.71
CA SER A 75 10.08 21.84 -1.18
C SER A 75 10.59 20.67 -0.33
N SER A 76 9.72 20.14 0.54
CA SER A 76 10.00 18.89 1.26
C SER A 76 10.36 17.74 0.32
N LEU A 77 9.79 17.73 -0.88
CA LEU A 77 10.05 16.71 -1.89
C LEU A 77 11.46 16.87 -2.50
N ASP A 78 11.94 18.10 -2.69
CA ASP A 78 13.31 18.35 -3.18
C ASP A 78 14.35 17.84 -2.18
N ILE A 79 14.14 18.13 -0.89
CA ILE A 79 14.97 17.62 0.19
C ILE A 79 14.95 16.09 0.21
N ASP A 80 13.77 15.47 0.09
CA ASP A 80 13.63 14.01 0.11
C ASP A 80 14.36 13.35 -1.09
N LEU A 81 14.30 13.94 -2.28
CA LEU A 81 15.00 13.43 -3.47
C LEU A 81 16.52 13.49 -3.32
N ALA A 82 17.06 14.67 -2.97
CA ALA A 82 18.49 14.86 -2.81
C ALA A 82 19.05 13.99 -1.68
N LEU A 83 18.33 13.88 -0.55
CA LEU A 83 18.71 13.01 0.55
C LEU A 83 18.71 11.53 0.11
N GLY A 84 17.70 11.10 -0.65
CA GLY A 84 17.62 9.73 -1.15
C GLY A 84 18.78 9.36 -2.07
N GLU A 85 19.11 10.24 -3.02
CA GLU A 85 20.23 10.07 -3.95
C GLU A 85 21.58 10.05 -3.23
N ALA A 86 21.82 11.01 -2.32
CA ALA A 86 23.04 11.11 -1.55
C ALA A 86 23.27 9.87 -0.67
N LEU A 87 22.24 9.42 0.04
CA LEU A 87 22.30 8.21 0.86
C LEU A 87 22.51 6.97 0.00
N HIS A 88 21.80 6.84 -1.14
CA HIS A 88 21.92 5.66 -1.99
C HIS A 88 23.32 5.53 -2.60
N THR A 89 23.88 6.63 -3.08
CA THR A 89 25.20 6.68 -3.72
C THR A 89 26.33 6.40 -2.74
N THR A 90 26.23 6.91 -1.51
CA THR A 90 27.32 6.84 -0.53
C THR A 90 27.24 5.65 0.42
N LEU A 91 26.04 5.19 0.79
CA LEU A 91 25.94 4.12 1.79
C LEU A 91 26.46 2.79 1.23
N GLN A 92 26.18 2.47 -0.04
CA GLN A 92 26.55 1.19 -0.67
C GLN A 92 26.31 -0.02 0.26
N CYS A 93 25.25 0.05 1.07
CA CYS A 93 25.01 -0.90 2.14
C CYS A 93 24.47 -2.22 1.58
N SER A 94 24.77 -3.32 2.28
CA SER A 94 24.21 -4.62 1.90
C SER A 94 22.67 -4.62 2.01
N ARG A 95 22.00 -5.52 1.28
CA ARG A 95 20.54 -5.73 1.44
C ARG A 95 20.15 -6.09 2.88
N ALA A 96 21.04 -6.77 3.61
CA ALA A 96 20.81 -7.11 5.01
C ALA A 96 20.77 -5.86 5.90
N ASP A 97 21.63 -4.88 5.64
CA ASP A 97 21.69 -3.63 6.40
C ASP A 97 20.59 -2.65 5.99
N SER A 98 20.25 -2.55 4.71
CA SER A 98 19.10 -1.74 4.28
C SER A 98 17.77 -2.25 4.86
N GLY A 99 17.70 -3.53 5.19
CA GLY A 99 16.60 -4.15 5.93
C GLY A 99 16.61 -3.92 7.44
N SER A 100 17.70 -3.43 8.04
CA SER A 100 17.88 -3.41 9.50
C SER A 100 17.45 -2.10 10.16
N ASP A 101 16.48 -2.15 11.07
CA ASP A 101 16.09 -1.03 11.94
C ASP A 101 17.28 -0.42 12.67
N GLY A 102 18.21 -1.25 13.12
CA GLY A 102 19.38 -0.78 13.88
C GLY A 102 20.28 0.13 13.06
N VAL A 103 20.47 -0.17 11.77
CA VAL A 103 21.26 0.69 10.86
C VAL A 103 20.56 2.03 10.70
N TRP A 104 19.26 2.02 10.41
CA TRP A 104 18.49 3.25 10.22
C TRP A 104 18.37 4.10 11.49
N ASN A 105 18.26 3.46 12.65
CA ASN A 105 18.32 4.12 13.95
C ASN A 105 19.67 4.81 14.16
N PHE A 106 20.78 4.13 13.87
CA PHE A 106 22.11 4.69 13.99
C PHE A 106 22.30 5.89 13.04
N LEU A 107 21.95 5.71 11.76
CA LEU A 107 22.07 6.79 10.77
C LEU A 107 21.22 8.01 11.16
N THR A 108 20.00 7.80 11.64
CA THR A 108 19.06 8.89 11.94
C THR A 108 19.38 9.60 13.25
N LEU A 109 19.76 8.87 14.30
CA LEU A 109 19.88 9.43 15.66
C LEU A 109 21.31 9.72 16.11
N VAL A 110 22.30 9.16 15.41
CA VAL A 110 23.72 9.31 15.76
C VAL A 110 24.46 10.05 14.65
N LEU A 111 24.33 9.61 13.39
CA LEU A 111 25.10 10.21 12.30
C LEU A 111 24.49 11.50 11.74
N LEU A 112 23.16 11.54 11.60
CA LEU A 112 22.42 12.61 10.89
C LEU A 112 21.18 13.14 11.66
N PRO A 113 21.25 13.37 12.99
CA PRO A 113 20.10 13.86 13.76
C PRO A 113 19.62 15.25 13.31
N ASP A 114 20.55 16.15 13.00
CA ASP A 114 20.30 17.48 12.44
C ASP A 114 19.57 17.43 11.09
N VAL A 115 19.96 16.50 10.21
CA VAL A 115 19.30 16.31 8.91
C VAL A 115 17.88 15.78 9.08
N ALA A 116 17.67 14.84 10.02
CA ALA A 116 16.35 14.32 10.35
C ALA A 116 15.40 15.43 10.82
N LEU A 117 15.89 16.32 11.71
CA LEU A 117 15.13 17.45 12.22
C LEU A 117 14.94 18.55 11.19
N ARG A 118 15.90 18.78 10.29
CA ARG A 118 15.72 19.72 9.18
C ARG A 118 14.54 19.31 8.29
N ARG A 119 14.35 18.01 8.09
CA ARG A 119 13.23 17.48 7.31
C ARG A 119 11.92 17.45 8.10
N PHE A 120 11.98 17.18 9.40
CA PHE A 120 10.83 17.16 10.31
C PHE A 120 11.17 17.93 11.61
N PRO A 121 10.98 19.26 11.65
CA PRO A 121 11.35 20.07 12.81
C PRO A 121 10.60 19.68 14.09
N ASN A 122 9.38 19.14 13.95
CA ASN A 122 8.58 18.60 15.05
C ASN A 122 8.32 17.10 14.80
N PRO A 123 9.33 16.24 14.97
CA PRO A 123 9.23 14.86 14.56
C PRO A 123 8.35 14.06 15.54
N LYS A 124 7.56 13.14 14.99
CA LYS A 124 6.96 12.07 15.80
C LYS A 124 7.97 10.93 15.96
N MET A 125 7.87 10.15 17.02
CA MET A 125 8.72 8.97 17.29
C MET A 125 8.92 8.07 16.05
N ALA A 126 7.84 7.80 15.30
CA ALA A 126 7.88 6.96 14.10
C ALA A 126 8.67 7.54 12.91
N ARG A 127 9.05 8.83 12.95
CA ARG A 127 9.92 9.48 11.96
C ARG A 127 11.40 9.30 12.29
N LEU A 128 11.73 9.19 13.58
CA LEU A 128 13.11 9.07 14.07
C LEU A 128 13.55 7.62 14.30
N VAL A 129 12.64 6.74 14.72
CA VAL A 129 12.95 5.36 15.13
C VAL A 129 12.29 4.32 14.22
N GLY A 130 13.06 3.29 13.87
CA GLY A 130 12.63 2.05 13.24
C GLY A 130 12.91 1.94 11.74
N ALA A 131 12.74 0.74 11.18
CA ALA A 131 12.77 0.47 9.74
C ALA A 131 11.39 0.52 9.10
N GLY A 132 10.44 1.28 9.65
CA GLY A 132 9.19 1.51 8.94
C GLY A 132 9.42 2.36 7.68
N PRO A 133 8.53 2.31 6.69
CA PRO A 133 8.53 3.27 5.58
C PRO A 133 8.35 4.73 6.04
N ARG A 134 8.09 4.96 7.32
CA ARG A 134 7.90 6.28 7.92
C ARG A 134 9.19 6.91 8.46
N SER A 135 10.25 6.12 8.65
CA SER A 135 11.56 6.62 9.06
C SER A 135 12.11 7.56 8.01
N VAL A 136 12.58 8.74 8.44
CA VAL A 136 12.96 9.83 7.54
C VAL A 136 14.02 9.41 6.52
N LEU A 137 15.16 8.88 6.97
CA LEU A 137 16.28 8.54 6.09
C LEU A 137 16.03 7.25 5.31
N ARG A 138 15.42 6.25 5.96
CA ARG A 138 15.14 4.97 5.29
C ARG A 138 14.20 5.16 4.12
N ARG A 139 13.17 5.98 4.31
CA ARG A 139 12.16 6.24 3.29
C ARG A 139 12.77 6.89 2.05
N THR A 140 13.60 7.90 2.22
CA THR A 140 14.21 8.62 1.08
C THR A 140 15.20 7.73 0.35
N TRP A 141 16.03 6.98 1.08
CA TRP A 141 16.92 5.98 0.50
C TRP A 141 16.14 4.92 -0.30
N LEU A 142 15.07 4.36 0.28
CA LEU A 142 14.26 3.32 -0.36
C LEU A 142 13.56 3.82 -1.63
N ARG A 143 13.07 5.06 -1.62
CA ARG A 143 12.48 5.70 -2.81
C ARG A 143 13.52 5.74 -3.94
N HIS A 144 14.75 6.13 -3.63
CA HIS A 144 15.81 6.20 -4.63
C HIS A 144 16.31 4.79 -5.07
N ASP A 145 16.47 3.84 -4.15
CA ASP A 145 16.83 2.45 -4.45
C ASP A 145 15.82 1.75 -5.38
N VAL A 146 14.54 2.12 -5.31
CA VAL A 146 13.50 1.52 -6.17
C VAL A 146 13.23 2.33 -7.44
N LEU A 147 13.27 3.67 -7.36
CA LEU A 147 12.79 4.57 -8.42
C LEU A 147 13.85 5.56 -8.93
N GLY A 148 15.09 5.51 -8.48
CA GLY A 148 16.09 6.57 -8.70
C GLY A 148 16.20 7.08 -10.15
N ASP A 149 16.26 6.18 -11.12
CA ASP A 149 16.27 6.52 -12.55
C ASP A 149 14.97 7.21 -13.02
N LEU A 150 13.83 6.83 -12.46
CA LEU A 150 12.53 7.44 -12.75
C LEU A 150 12.31 8.78 -12.02
N LEU A 151 13.05 9.04 -10.93
CA LEU A 151 13.00 10.32 -10.22
C LEU A 151 13.85 11.39 -10.91
N SER A 152 14.87 10.97 -11.67
CA SER A 152 15.79 11.84 -12.41
C SER A 152 15.41 12.04 -13.88
N ALA A 153 14.47 11.26 -14.43
CA ALA A 153 14.00 11.39 -15.81
C ALA A 153 13.07 12.62 -15.95
N GLY A 154 13.49 13.62 -16.74
CA GLY A 154 12.87 14.96 -16.84
C GLY A 154 11.47 15.05 -17.48
N SER A 155 10.67 13.98 -17.49
CA SER A 155 9.32 13.94 -18.06
C SER A 155 8.29 13.68 -16.96
N GLY A 156 7.83 14.76 -16.31
CA GLY A 156 6.91 14.69 -15.17
C GLY A 156 7.59 14.19 -13.89
N ARG A 157 7.14 14.69 -12.73
CA ARG A 157 7.67 14.27 -11.42
C ARG A 157 6.60 13.57 -10.60
N LEU A 158 6.95 12.44 -10.00
CA LEU A 158 6.10 11.81 -8.99
C LEU A 158 5.94 12.74 -7.79
N GLN A 159 4.70 13.06 -7.44
CA GLN A 159 4.37 13.90 -6.30
C GLN A 159 4.53 13.13 -4.97
N GLU A 160 4.56 13.82 -3.83
CA GLU A 160 4.73 13.18 -2.51
C GLU A 160 3.66 12.11 -2.25
N ASP A 161 2.39 12.40 -2.54
CA ASP A 161 1.30 11.43 -2.39
C ASP A 161 1.49 10.18 -3.25
N GLU A 162 2.06 10.35 -4.45
CA GLU A 162 2.35 9.24 -5.34
C GLU A 162 3.48 8.37 -4.79
N LEU A 163 4.57 9.01 -4.34
CA LEU A 163 5.68 8.32 -3.71
C LEU A 163 5.27 7.59 -2.42
N VAL A 164 4.44 8.21 -1.59
CA VAL A 164 3.84 7.57 -0.41
C VAL A 164 3.00 6.36 -0.83
N GLY A 165 2.16 6.55 -1.86
CA GLY A 165 1.34 5.51 -2.46
C GLY A 165 2.14 4.28 -2.86
N LEU A 166 3.26 4.50 -3.56
CA LEU A 166 4.15 3.50 -4.13
C LEU A 166 5.05 2.81 -3.09
N THR A 167 5.66 3.60 -2.20
CA THR A 167 6.80 3.13 -1.39
C THR A 167 6.50 2.90 0.08
N GLU A 168 5.47 3.56 0.65
CA GLU A 168 5.15 3.42 2.07
C GLU A 168 4.12 2.33 2.37
N ARG A 169 3.62 1.67 1.33
CA ARG A 169 2.56 0.66 1.43
C ARG A 169 3.14 -0.73 1.13
N THR A 170 3.25 -1.52 2.19
CA THR A 170 4.08 -2.74 2.27
C THR A 170 3.76 -3.81 1.23
N SER A 171 2.52 -3.94 0.76
CA SER A 171 2.14 -4.99 -0.20
C SER A 171 2.73 -4.76 -1.58
N MET A 172 2.81 -3.51 -2.04
CA MET A 172 3.37 -3.20 -3.37
C MET A 172 4.90 -3.22 -3.33
N LEU A 173 5.49 -2.69 -2.26
CA LEU A 173 6.94 -2.58 -2.13
C LEU A 173 7.69 -3.93 -2.19
N ARG A 174 7.02 -5.04 -1.84
CA ARG A 174 7.57 -6.40 -1.97
C ARG A 174 7.93 -6.74 -3.41
N ASN A 175 7.20 -6.20 -4.38
CA ASN A 175 7.45 -6.38 -5.80
C ASN A 175 7.98 -5.07 -6.41
N ARG A 176 9.31 -4.93 -6.45
CA ARG A 176 9.99 -3.75 -7.03
C ARG A 176 9.65 -3.56 -8.51
N ALA A 177 9.49 -4.64 -9.27
CA ALA A 177 9.12 -4.58 -10.68
C ALA A 177 7.72 -3.96 -10.84
N LEU A 178 6.76 -4.35 -10.00
CA LEU A 178 5.42 -3.77 -9.97
C LEU A 178 5.47 -2.28 -9.62
N VAL A 179 6.16 -1.90 -8.54
CA VAL A 179 6.29 -0.48 -8.15
C VAL A 179 6.85 0.36 -9.30
N ARG A 180 7.86 -0.15 -10.00
CA ARG A 180 8.46 0.52 -11.16
C ARG A 180 7.50 0.58 -12.36
N ALA A 181 6.76 -0.49 -12.64
CA ALA A 181 5.75 -0.50 -13.71
C ALA A 181 4.64 0.53 -13.45
N VAL A 182 4.13 0.59 -12.21
CA VAL A 182 3.12 1.58 -11.79
C VAL A 182 3.65 3.00 -11.89
N ALA A 183 4.88 3.25 -11.44
CA ALA A 183 5.53 4.55 -11.54
C ALA A 183 5.69 5.00 -12.99
N LYS A 184 6.15 4.12 -13.88
CA LYS A 184 6.29 4.40 -15.32
C LYS A 184 4.95 4.76 -15.95
N GLU A 185 3.89 4.01 -15.63
CA GLU A 185 2.57 4.29 -16.20
C GLU A 185 1.98 5.60 -15.67
N ALA A 186 2.18 5.92 -14.40
CA ALA A 186 1.80 7.23 -13.85
C ALA A 186 2.57 8.36 -14.54
N LEU A 187 3.89 8.25 -14.71
CA LEU A 187 4.71 9.25 -15.37
C LEU A 187 4.36 9.45 -16.86
N ARG A 188 3.83 8.43 -17.53
CA ARG A 188 3.35 8.51 -18.92
C ARG A 188 2.12 9.42 -19.07
N ARG A 189 1.37 9.66 -17.99
CA ARG A 189 0.17 10.50 -18.01
C ARG A 189 0.49 11.92 -17.56
N GLU A 190 0.37 12.86 -18.48
CA GLU A 190 0.51 14.30 -18.22
C GLU A 190 -0.72 14.88 -17.51
N ASP A 191 -1.90 14.31 -17.75
CA ASP A 191 -3.21 14.74 -17.24
C ASP A 191 -3.58 14.17 -15.86
N ARG A 192 -2.65 13.46 -15.20
CA ARG A 192 -2.99 12.73 -13.98
C ARG A 192 -3.33 13.67 -12.82
N THR A 193 -4.47 13.43 -12.20
CA THR A 193 -4.86 14.07 -10.95
C THR A 193 -4.44 13.24 -9.74
N THR A 194 -4.41 13.86 -8.56
CA THR A 194 -4.18 13.15 -7.29
C THR A 194 -5.22 12.06 -7.06
N GLU A 195 -6.48 12.32 -7.40
CA GLU A 195 -7.61 11.40 -7.29
C GLU A 195 -7.41 10.19 -8.21
N TRP A 196 -6.99 10.43 -9.45
CA TRP A 196 -6.68 9.38 -10.41
C TRP A 196 -5.53 8.50 -9.90
N SER A 197 -4.41 9.08 -9.48
CA SER A 197 -3.25 8.31 -8.97
C SER A 197 -3.62 7.49 -7.74
N ARG A 198 -4.45 8.04 -6.84
CA ARG A 198 -4.93 7.32 -5.65
C ARG A 198 -5.79 6.11 -6.02
N GLU A 199 -6.75 6.26 -6.92
CA GLU A 199 -7.63 5.17 -7.35
C GLU A 199 -6.86 4.12 -8.16
N PHE A 200 -5.96 4.55 -9.05
CA PHE A 200 -5.06 3.67 -9.79
C PHE A 200 -4.21 2.80 -8.85
N PHE A 201 -3.48 3.39 -7.91
CA PHE A 201 -2.60 2.65 -7.00
C PHE A 201 -3.39 1.75 -6.04
N LYS A 202 -4.62 2.13 -5.72
CA LYS A 202 -5.54 1.33 -4.93
C LYS A 202 -5.98 0.08 -5.71
N ARG A 203 -6.36 0.22 -6.98
CA ARG A 203 -6.72 -0.93 -7.84
C ARG A 203 -5.55 -1.87 -8.11
N VAL A 204 -4.35 -1.34 -8.34
CA VAL A 204 -3.14 -2.18 -8.45
C VAL A 204 -2.86 -2.93 -7.16
N ARG A 205 -2.97 -2.28 -6.00
CA ARG A 205 -2.83 -2.98 -4.72
C ARG A 205 -3.86 -4.08 -4.57
N TRP A 206 -5.10 -3.85 -4.96
CA TRP A 206 -6.12 -4.89 -4.90
C TRP A 206 -5.78 -6.09 -5.78
N SER A 207 -5.12 -5.89 -6.92
CA SER A 207 -4.68 -7.01 -7.76
C SER A 207 -3.52 -7.82 -7.16
N THR A 208 -2.71 -7.24 -6.26
CA THR A 208 -1.64 -7.97 -5.53
C THR A 208 -2.15 -9.07 -4.59
N GLY A 209 -3.42 -9.02 -4.17
CA GLY A 209 -4.02 -10.04 -3.29
C GLY A 209 -4.36 -11.35 -4.02
N PRO A 210 -5.20 -11.32 -5.06
CA PRO A 210 -5.62 -12.51 -5.79
C PRO A 210 -4.61 -12.96 -6.86
N LEU A 211 -3.70 -12.10 -7.32
CA LEU A 211 -2.73 -12.43 -8.38
C LEU A 211 -1.32 -12.48 -7.83
N LEU A 212 -0.58 -13.51 -8.22
CA LEU A 212 0.86 -13.58 -7.99
C LEU A 212 1.58 -12.74 -9.06
N LEU A 213 1.59 -11.42 -8.90
CA LEU A 213 2.19 -10.53 -9.90
C LEU A 213 3.73 -10.64 -9.98
N GLU A 214 4.36 -11.32 -9.01
CA GLU A 214 5.81 -11.52 -8.97
C GLU A 214 6.33 -12.51 -10.02
N ILE A 215 5.47 -13.40 -10.53
CA ILE A 215 5.85 -14.38 -11.57
C ILE A 215 5.62 -13.86 -12.98
N LEU A 216 4.93 -12.72 -13.14
CA LEU A 216 4.61 -12.20 -14.45
C LEU A 216 5.89 -11.69 -15.15
N PRO A 217 6.09 -12.02 -16.43
CA PRO A 217 7.09 -11.36 -17.26
C PRO A 217 6.93 -9.83 -17.25
N PRO A 218 8.02 -9.07 -17.47
CA PRO A 218 7.98 -7.60 -17.44
C PRO A 218 6.92 -6.98 -18.36
N ASP A 219 6.72 -7.54 -19.56
CA ASP A 219 5.74 -7.04 -20.53
C ASP A 219 4.30 -7.31 -20.09
N ASP A 220 4.03 -8.51 -19.56
CA ASP A 220 2.72 -8.89 -19.02
C ASP A 220 2.37 -8.05 -17.78
N LEU A 221 3.36 -7.78 -16.93
CA LEU A 221 3.20 -6.91 -15.76
C LEU A 221 2.89 -5.48 -16.20
N ALA A 222 3.60 -4.96 -17.20
CA ALA A 222 3.34 -3.64 -17.76
C ALA A 222 1.95 -3.56 -18.41
N HIS A 223 1.55 -4.59 -19.16
CA HIS A 223 0.22 -4.69 -19.75
C HIS A 223 -0.87 -4.72 -18.67
N HIS A 224 -0.71 -5.51 -17.61
CA HIS A 224 -1.64 -5.57 -16.48
C HIS A 224 -1.79 -4.21 -15.79
N VAL A 225 -0.66 -3.54 -15.51
CA VAL A 225 -0.67 -2.20 -14.89
C VAL A 225 -1.37 -1.18 -15.78
N ARG A 226 -1.10 -1.20 -17.09
CA ARG A 226 -1.74 -0.31 -18.07
C ARG A 226 -3.25 -0.53 -18.15
N ALA A 227 -3.69 -1.79 -18.21
CA ALA A 227 -5.11 -2.14 -18.21
C ALA A 227 -5.84 -1.60 -16.97
N ILE A 228 -5.19 -1.64 -15.80
CA ILE A 228 -5.75 -1.02 -14.59
C ILE A 228 -5.78 0.51 -14.73
N ALA A 229 -4.71 1.13 -15.21
CA ALA A 229 -4.62 2.59 -15.39
C ALA A 229 -5.73 3.12 -16.33
N ASP A 230 -5.98 2.44 -17.44
CA ASP A 230 -7.02 2.79 -18.41
C ASP A 230 -8.42 2.64 -17.79
N SER A 231 -8.63 1.62 -16.94
CA SER A 231 -9.91 1.39 -16.26
C SER A 231 -10.32 2.50 -15.26
N VAL A 232 -9.37 3.32 -14.79
CA VAL A 232 -9.64 4.41 -13.83
C VAL A 232 -10.30 5.60 -14.54
N GLY A 233 -10.12 5.74 -15.86
CA GLY A 233 -10.71 6.81 -16.67
C GLY A 233 -12.04 6.48 -17.35
N GLY A 234 -12.54 5.24 -17.21
CA GLY A 234 -13.70 4.74 -17.98
C GLY A 234 -15.10 5.02 -17.40
N VAL A 235 -15.22 5.66 -16.23
CA VAL A 235 -16.55 6.05 -15.69
C VAL A 235 -16.92 7.43 -16.21
N GLY A 236 -17.19 7.50 -17.51
CA GLY A 236 -17.55 8.74 -18.21
C GLY A 236 -17.98 8.59 -19.67
N SER A 237 -18.01 7.37 -20.23
CA SER A 237 -18.51 7.15 -21.59
C SER A 237 -19.11 5.76 -21.70
N THR A 238 -20.43 5.69 -21.69
CA THR A 238 -21.18 4.51 -22.11
C THR A 238 -20.81 4.21 -23.57
N PRO A 239 -20.46 2.97 -23.95
CA PRO A 239 -20.39 2.62 -25.36
C PRO A 239 -21.83 2.55 -25.88
N THR A 240 -22.23 3.51 -26.71
CA THR A 240 -23.35 3.35 -27.64
C THR A 240 -22.94 2.27 -28.63
N VAL A 241 -23.49 1.07 -28.45
CA VAL A 241 -23.49 0.06 -29.49
C VAL A 241 -24.63 0.43 -30.43
N ASP A 242 -24.26 0.96 -31.60
CA ASP A 242 -25.15 1.04 -32.74
C ASP A 242 -25.51 -0.40 -33.16
N ALA A 243 -26.78 -0.75 -33.04
CA ALA A 243 -27.36 -1.90 -33.72
C ALA A 243 -28.71 -1.45 -34.29
N GLU A 244 -28.80 -1.60 -35.60
CA GLU A 244 -29.88 -1.18 -36.47
C GLU A 244 -31.24 -1.77 -36.10
N ASP A 245 -32.26 -0.97 -36.39
CA ASP A 245 -33.71 -1.25 -36.36
C ASP A 245 -34.07 -2.41 -37.31
N PRO A 246 -35.14 -3.18 -37.04
CA PRO A 246 -36.37 -2.80 -37.72
C PRO A 246 -37.66 -2.96 -36.90
N ASP A 247 -38.44 -1.88 -36.92
CA ASP A 247 -39.85 -1.81 -37.30
C ASP A 247 -40.86 -2.46 -36.33
N VAL A 248 -41.62 -1.62 -35.60
CA VAL A 248 -43.10 -1.62 -35.54
C VAL A 248 -43.59 -0.39 -34.76
N ALA A 249 -44.49 0.35 -35.40
CA ALA A 249 -45.20 1.52 -34.90
C ALA A 249 -46.22 1.22 -33.77
N HIS A 250 -46.26 2.04 -32.72
CA HIS A 250 -47.51 2.69 -32.26
C HIS A 250 -47.32 3.82 -31.24
N ASP A 251 -48.27 4.74 -31.36
CA ASP A 251 -48.62 5.98 -30.67
C ASP A 251 -48.58 5.95 -29.11
N GLY A 252 -48.44 7.14 -28.51
CA GLY A 252 -48.86 7.38 -27.13
C GLY A 252 -47.90 8.18 -26.23
N ARG A 253 -48.12 9.49 -26.12
CA ARG A 253 -47.51 10.39 -25.12
C ARG A 253 -47.67 9.87 -23.68
N GLN A 254 -46.57 9.69 -22.94
CA GLN A 254 -46.50 9.88 -21.47
C GLN A 254 -45.11 10.42 -21.07
N GLY A 255 -45.07 11.32 -20.08
CA GLY A 255 -43.92 12.13 -19.67
C GLY A 255 -42.73 11.37 -19.07
N PRO A 256 -41.70 12.08 -18.57
CA PRO A 256 -40.42 11.47 -18.21
C PRO A 256 -40.58 10.51 -17.04
N THR A 257 -40.54 9.21 -17.33
CA THR A 257 -40.29 8.19 -16.32
C THR A 257 -38.89 8.39 -15.76
N VAL A 258 -38.84 8.78 -14.49
CA VAL A 258 -37.62 8.77 -13.67
C VAL A 258 -37.07 7.34 -13.70
N SER A 259 -36.01 7.13 -14.47
CA SER A 259 -35.26 5.87 -14.49
C SER A 259 -34.82 5.56 -13.07
N THR A 260 -35.44 4.53 -12.48
CA THR A 260 -35.05 4.01 -11.19
C THR A 260 -33.62 3.48 -11.32
N PRO A 261 -32.67 3.87 -10.45
CA PRO A 261 -31.31 3.38 -10.57
C PRO A 261 -31.30 1.87 -10.35
N THR A 262 -30.81 1.14 -11.34
CA THR A 262 -30.58 -0.30 -11.31
C THR A 262 -29.85 -0.66 -10.01
N ARG A 263 -30.40 -1.65 -9.30
CA ARG A 263 -29.91 -2.21 -8.03
C ARG A 263 -28.42 -2.59 -8.16
N VAL A 264 -27.52 -1.68 -7.78
CA VAL A 264 -26.13 -2.02 -7.47
C VAL A 264 -26.03 -2.21 -5.98
N ILE A 265 -26.26 -3.44 -5.54
CA ILE A 265 -25.67 -3.89 -4.27
C ILE A 265 -24.16 -3.95 -4.54
N PRO A 266 -23.29 -3.51 -3.61
CA PRO A 266 -21.87 -3.47 -3.88
C PRO A 266 -21.38 -4.88 -4.21
N GLU A 267 -21.05 -5.12 -5.48
CA GLU A 267 -20.43 -6.35 -5.98
C GLU A 267 -19.11 -6.69 -5.24
N ILE A 268 -18.59 -5.69 -4.53
CA ILE A 268 -17.40 -5.67 -3.68
C ILE A 268 -17.54 -6.61 -2.46
N ASP A 269 -18.75 -6.80 -1.92
CA ASP A 269 -18.93 -7.49 -0.64
C ASP A 269 -19.21 -8.99 -0.76
N LEU A 270 -19.89 -9.44 -1.81
CA LEU A 270 -20.04 -10.86 -2.14
C LEU A 270 -18.67 -11.54 -2.36
N ARG A 271 -17.68 -10.78 -2.85
CA ARG A 271 -16.30 -11.26 -3.01
C ARG A 271 -15.57 -11.37 -1.66
N GLN A 272 -15.86 -10.51 -0.68
CA GLN A 272 -15.26 -10.63 0.67
C GLN A 272 -15.78 -11.86 1.41
N LEU A 273 -17.08 -12.15 1.32
CA LEU A 273 -17.66 -13.40 1.83
C LEU A 273 -17.07 -14.63 1.16
N THR A 274 -16.83 -14.57 -0.16
CA THR A 274 -16.19 -15.66 -0.92
C THR A 274 -14.72 -15.87 -0.50
N ILE A 275 -13.99 -14.77 -0.25
CA ILE A 275 -12.60 -14.81 0.25
C ILE A 275 -12.58 -15.38 1.68
N ALA A 276 -13.48 -14.94 2.55
CA ALA A 276 -13.57 -15.45 3.91
C ALA A 276 -13.90 -16.95 3.96
N ALA A 277 -14.87 -17.41 3.15
CA ALA A 277 -15.16 -18.84 2.98
C ALA A 277 -13.93 -19.63 2.46
N THR A 278 -13.11 -19.02 1.61
CA THR A 278 -11.87 -19.62 1.09
C THR A 278 -10.75 -19.67 2.15
N VAL A 279 -10.65 -18.64 3.01
CA VAL A 279 -9.68 -18.58 4.12
C VAL A 279 -10.05 -19.57 5.22
N ILE A 280 -11.32 -19.65 5.60
CA ILE A 280 -11.83 -20.61 6.58
C ILE A 280 -11.57 -22.04 6.08
N ARG A 281 -11.83 -22.33 4.79
CA ARG A 281 -11.47 -23.61 4.14
C ARG A 281 -9.99 -23.98 4.28
N LYS A 282 -9.07 -23.02 4.15
CA LYS A 282 -7.63 -23.27 4.33
C LYS A 282 -7.28 -23.56 5.79
N TYR A 283 -7.97 -22.93 6.74
CA TYR A 283 -7.78 -23.15 8.17
C TYR A 283 -8.38 -24.49 8.66
N THR A 284 -9.55 -24.90 8.17
CA THR A 284 -10.13 -26.21 8.49
C THR A 284 -9.28 -27.37 7.94
N LYS A 285 -8.70 -27.20 6.74
CA LYS A 285 -7.80 -28.19 6.13
C LYS A 285 -6.45 -28.33 6.87
N ALA A 286 -6.05 -27.31 7.63
CA ALA A 286 -4.81 -27.28 8.42
C ALA A 286 -4.94 -27.91 9.82
N HIS A 287 -6.04 -28.62 10.12
CA HIS A 287 -6.28 -29.41 11.35
C HIS A 287 -6.51 -28.62 12.66
N GLN A 288 -6.82 -27.31 12.63
CA GLN A 288 -6.99 -26.49 13.85
C GLN A 288 -8.44 -26.15 14.23
N MET A 289 -9.44 -26.46 13.39
CA MET A 289 -10.86 -26.22 13.67
C MET A 289 -11.73 -27.41 13.26
N SER A 290 -12.72 -27.77 14.08
CA SER A 290 -13.74 -28.74 13.72
C SER A 290 -14.70 -28.16 12.65
N ALA A 291 -15.40 -29.03 11.91
CA ALA A 291 -16.37 -28.58 10.91
C ALA A 291 -17.52 -27.77 11.54
N GLU A 292 -17.94 -28.13 12.76
CA GLU A 292 -18.97 -27.41 13.52
C GLU A 292 -18.49 -26.01 13.95
N GLN A 293 -17.22 -25.87 14.34
CA GLN A 293 -16.62 -24.57 14.66
C GLN A 293 -16.50 -23.68 13.42
N ALA A 294 -16.10 -24.25 12.28
CA ALA A 294 -16.04 -23.53 11.01
C ALA A 294 -17.42 -23.06 10.54
N GLU A 295 -18.47 -23.87 10.73
CA GLU A 295 -19.84 -23.48 10.41
C GLU A 295 -20.34 -22.35 11.33
N ALA A 296 -20.04 -22.41 12.63
CA ALA A 296 -20.42 -21.38 13.59
C ALA A 296 -19.78 -20.02 13.26
N GLU A 297 -18.47 -19.99 12.98
CA GLU A 297 -17.77 -18.75 12.59
C GLU A 297 -18.28 -18.19 11.26
N LEU A 298 -18.60 -19.04 10.30
CA LEU A 298 -19.18 -18.61 9.02
C LEU A 298 -20.57 -18.00 9.19
N ARG A 299 -21.40 -18.57 10.07
CA ARG A 299 -22.73 -18.02 10.39
C ARG A 299 -22.61 -16.65 11.05
N GLU A 300 -21.75 -16.51 12.06
CA GLU A 300 -21.50 -15.22 12.74
C GLU A 300 -21.05 -14.14 11.75
N MET A 301 -20.13 -14.47 10.85
CA MET A 301 -19.64 -13.54 9.83
C MET A 301 -20.72 -13.14 8.81
N ILE A 302 -21.61 -14.06 8.44
CA ILE A 302 -22.75 -13.76 7.56
C ILE A 302 -23.73 -12.84 8.27
N ASP A 303 -24.01 -13.07 9.55
CA ASP A 303 -24.92 -12.25 10.36
C ASP A 303 -24.38 -10.83 10.56
N ASP A 304 -23.09 -10.69 10.85
CA ASP A 304 -22.40 -9.40 10.95
C ASP A 304 -22.45 -8.62 9.63
N PHE A 305 -22.19 -9.32 8.52
CA PHE A 305 -22.26 -8.76 7.18
C PHE A 305 -23.68 -8.28 6.83
N GLN A 306 -24.70 -9.07 7.15
CA GLN A 306 -26.10 -8.66 7.01
C GLN A 306 -26.42 -7.42 7.86
N GLY A 307 -25.87 -7.35 9.07
CA GLY A 307 -25.97 -6.18 9.96
C GLY A 307 -25.37 -4.92 9.35
N GLU A 308 -24.19 -5.01 8.74
CA GLU A 308 -23.53 -3.88 8.05
C GLU A 308 -24.31 -3.40 6.83
N CYS A 309 -24.82 -4.32 6.01
CA CYS A 309 -25.68 -4.01 4.88
C CYS A 309 -26.92 -3.23 5.34
N ASN A 310 -27.57 -3.68 6.43
CA ASN A 310 -28.73 -3.01 7.00
C ASN A 310 -28.39 -1.61 7.55
N ARG A 311 -27.26 -1.45 8.26
CA ARG A 311 -26.78 -0.14 8.74
C ARG A 311 -26.45 0.82 7.60
N TRP A 312 -25.87 0.32 6.52
CA TRP A 312 -25.61 1.13 5.32
C TRP A 312 -26.92 1.58 4.66
N ARG A 313 -27.93 0.71 4.54
CA ARG A 313 -29.25 1.07 3.99
C ARG A 313 -29.94 2.15 4.84
N ASN A 314 -29.95 1.99 6.16
CA ASN A 314 -30.57 2.94 7.08
C ASN A 314 -29.93 4.33 6.98
N ARG A 315 -28.60 4.41 6.83
CA ARG A 315 -27.89 5.68 6.64
C ARG A 315 -28.20 6.39 5.32
N ASN A 316 -28.68 5.66 4.32
CA ASN A 316 -28.95 6.19 2.98
C ASN A 316 -30.46 6.33 2.68
N GLY A 317 -31.33 6.27 3.70
CA GLY A 317 -32.75 6.65 3.59
C GLY A 317 -33.60 5.74 2.68
N ARG A 318 -33.22 4.48 2.49
CA ARG A 318 -33.98 3.54 1.66
C ARG A 318 -34.88 2.66 2.53
N GLU A 319 -36.14 3.04 2.68
CA GLU A 319 -37.15 2.20 3.35
C GLU A 319 -37.60 1.01 2.47
N SER A 320 -37.48 -0.18 3.06
CA SER A 320 -38.35 -1.36 2.94
C SER A 320 -38.78 -1.90 1.55
N VAL A 321 -37.91 -1.93 0.55
CA VAL A 321 -38.14 -2.77 -0.66
C VAL A 321 -37.45 -4.14 -0.53
N GLY A 322 -38.13 -5.08 0.14
CA GLY A 322 -37.79 -6.51 0.20
C GLY A 322 -36.55 -6.84 1.04
N ARG A 323 -36.68 -7.72 2.05
CA ARG A 323 -35.51 -8.24 2.77
C ARG A 323 -34.70 -9.11 1.82
N ASP A 324 -33.59 -8.60 1.33
CA ASP A 324 -32.58 -9.46 0.73
C ASP A 324 -32.07 -10.41 1.81
N GLN A 325 -32.23 -11.72 1.62
CA GLN A 325 -31.82 -12.74 2.57
C GLN A 325 -30.66 -13.55 1.99
N PHE A 326 -29.58 -13.65 2.76
CA PHE A 326 -28.52 -14.62 2.49
C PHE A 326 -28.81 -15.86 3.33
N SER A 327 -28.79 -17.03 2.71
CA SER A 327 -28.98 -18.31 3.38
C SER A 327 -27.75 -19.19 3.19
N LEU A 328 -27.31 -19.84 4.26
CA LEU A 328 -26.30 -20.87 4.22
C LEU A 328 -26.98 -22.23 4.31
N GLN A 329 -26.68 -23.14 3.39
CA GLN A 329 -27.12 -24.52 3.49
C GLN A 329 -25.91 -25.44 3.35
N MET A 330 -25.74 -26.36 4.28
CA MET A 330 -24.72 -27.41 4.20
C MET A 330 -25.41 -28.71 3.80
N SER A 331 -24.89 -29.38 2.78
CA SER A 331 -25.41 -30.66 2.32
C SER A 331 -24.80 -31.84 3.09
N PRO A 332 -25.42 -33.03 3.03
CA PRO A 332 -24.92 -34.23 3.70
C PRO A 332 -23.50 -34.66 3.28
N ASP A 333 -23.06 -34.30 2.07
CA ASP A 333 -21.70 -34.52 1.56
C ASP A 333 -20.71 -33.42 1.99
N ARG A 334 -21.11 -32.58 2.96
CA ARG A 334 -20.39 -31.42 3.50
C ARG A 334 -20.17 -30.28 2.50
N SER A 335 -20.77 -30.33 1.31
CA SER A 335 -20.72 -29.17 0.40
C SER A 335 -21.50 -28.00 1.01
N MET A 336 -20.99 -26.78 0.83
CA MET A 336 -21.58 -25.58 1.41
C MET A 336 -22.15 -24.69 0.30
N PHE A 337 -23.41 -24.27 0.47
CA PHE A 337 -24.15 -23.44 -0.46
C PHE A 337 -24.47 -22.10 0.18
N ILE A 338 -24.20 -21.01 -0.55
CA ILE A 338 -24.62 -19.66 -0.18
C ILE A 338 -25.68 -19.23 -1.19
N GLY A 339 -26.92 -19.09 -0.71
CA GLY A 339 -28.05 -18.58 -1.48
C GLY A 339 -28.22 -17.09 -1.24
N TYR A 340 -28.66 -16.38 -2.28
CA TYR A 340 -29.00 -14.97 -2.17
C TYR A 340 -30.39 -14.73 -2.79
N SER A 341 -31.27 -14.07 -2.05
CA SER A 341 -32.58 -13.62 -2.55
C SER A 341 -32.57 -12.11 -2.66
N ALA A 342 -32.95 -11.57 -3.81
CA ALA A 342 -33.01 -10.12 -4.05
C ALA A 342 -34.47 -9.62 -4.13
N GLY A 343 -35.10 -9.34 -2.99
CA GLY A 343 -36.53 -8.97 -2.93
C GLY A 343 -37.50 -10.15 -3.03
N THR A 344 -38.71 -9.91 -3.58
CA THR A 344 -39.83 -10.88 -3.64
C THR A 344 -39.66 -11.96 -4.73
N SER A 345 -38.67 -11.84 -5.59
CA SER A 345 -38.28 -12.88 -6.55
C SER A 345 -37.46 -13.94 -5.79
N GLY A 346 -37.88 -15.21 -5.89
CA GLY A 346 -37.33 -16.31 -5.09
C GLY A 346 -35.81 -16.47 -5.14
N LEU A 347 -35.29 -17.21 -4.15
CA LEU A 347 -33.86 -17.47 -3.93
C LEU A 347 -33.17 -17.96 -5.21
N THR A 348 -32.16 -17.21 -5.66
CA THR A 348 -31.23 -17.66 -6.70
C THR A 348 -30.02 -18.27 -6.02
N TRP A 349 -29.95 -19.59 -6.05
CA TRP A 349 -28.79 -20.32 -5.53
C TRP A 349 -27.67 -20.27 -6.57
N ARG A 350 -26.50 -19.72 -6.20
CA ARG A 350 -25.28 -19.89 -6.99
C ARG A 350 -24.52 -21.10 -6.45
N GLU A 351 -24.39 -22.12 -7.30
CA GLU A 351 -23.65 -23.33 -6.95
C GLU A 351 -22.14 -23.01 -6.88
N HIS A 352 -21.61 -22.96 -5.66
CA HIS A 352 -20.18 -23.10 -5.44
C HIS A 352 -19.92 -24.51 -4.92
N LYS A 353 -19.69 -25.45 -5.86
CA LYS A 353 -19.49 -26.87 -5.56
C LYS A 353 -18.15 -27.07 -4.83
N LEU A 354 -18.16 -26.96 -3.51
CA LEU A 354 -17.00 -27.18 -2.65
C LEU A 354 -16.98 -28.65 -2.21
N ARG A 355 -16.45 -29.55 -3.05
CA ARG A 355 -16.25 -30.95 -2.66
C ARG A 355 -15.23 -31.04 -1.53
N TYR A 356 -15.65 -31.56 -0.37
CA TYR A 356 -14.77 -32.07 0.66
C TYR A 356 -14.30 -33.49 0.26
N GLY A 357 -13.15 -33.58 -0.40
CA GLY A 357 -12.48 -34.86 -0.62
C GLY A 357 -11.70 -35.28 0.63
N ARG A 358 -11.74 -36.58 0.95
CA ARG A 358 -10.98 -37.23 2.03
C ARG A 358 -9.48 -36.96 1.94
#